data_AF-A0A969Z588-F1
#
_entry.id   AF-A0A969Z588-F1
#
_cell.length_a   1.000
_cell.length_b   1.000
_cell.length_c   1.000
_cell.angle_alpha   90.00
_cell.angle_beta   90.00
_cell.angle_gamma   90.00
#
_symmetry.space_group_name_H-M   'P 1'
#
loop_
_entity.id
_entity.type
_entity.pdbx_description
1 polymer ?
#
loop_
_entity_poly.entity_id
_entity_poly.type
_entity_poly.pdbx_seq_one_letter_code
_entity_poly.pdbx_strand_id
1 'polypeptide(L)' 'MIIRQNNKGQALVEYILIIAVISVVIVSIVKLLGGYLQDAMTKSSCTLIDKVYVEGEKPGEGRCVDK' A
#
# COMPACT_ATOMS: atom_id res chain seq x y z
N MET A 1 10.11 27.32 -18.76
CA MET A 1 11.59 27.32 -18.76
C MET A 1 12.04 26.12 -19.57
N ILE A 2 12.77 26.34 -20.67
CA ILE A 2 13.10 25.33 -21.68
C ILE A 2 14.31 24.51 -21.19
N ILE A 3 14.18 23.19 -21.12
CA ILE A 3 15.28 22.30 -20.75
C ILE A 3 16.18 22.08 -21.97
N ARG A 4 17.45 22.42 -21.79
CA ARG A 4 18.56 22.28 -22.73
C ARG A 4 18.94 20.79 -22.83
N GLN A 5 18.78 20.15 -24.00
CA GLN A 5 19.13 18.74 -24.21
C GLN A 5 20.65 18.54 -24.20
N ASN A 6 21.15 17.77 -23.24
CA ASN A 6 22.53 17.28 -23.20
C ASN A 6 22.50 15.75 -23.35
N ASN A 7 22.77 15.26 -24.57
CA ASN A 7 22.58 13.86 -24.98
C ASN A 7 23.60 12.85 -24.39
N LYS A 8 24.31 13.18 -23.31
CA LYS A 8 25.23 12.27 -22.61
C LYS A 8 24.84 12.18 -21.14
N GLY A 9 24.24 11.04 -20.75
CA GLY A 9 23.86 10.72 -19.36
C GLY A 9 22.39 10.94 -18.99
N GLN A 10 21.62 11.67 -19.81
CA GLN A 10 20.22 12.03 -19.51
C GLN A 10 19.25 10.84 -19.63
N ALA A 11 19.55 9.84 -20.47
CA ALA A 11 18.71 8.65 -20.67
C ALA A 11 18.57 7.77 -19.42
N LEU A 12 19.58 7.71 -18.55
CA LEU A 12 19.55 6.89 -17.34
C LEU A 12 18.74 7.57 -16.21
N VAL A 13 18.86 8.89 -16.10
CA VAL A 13 18.13 9.68 -15.09
C VAL A 13 16.63 9.70 -15.40
N GLU A 14 16.25 9.81 -16.67
CA GLU A 14 14.85 9.85 -17.09
C GLU A 14 14.12 8.53 -16.79
N TYR A 15 14.77 7.38 -17.01
CA TYR A 15 14.19 6.07 -16.70
C TYR A 15 14.00 5.84 -15.20
N ILE A 16 14.97 6.24 -14.38
CA ILE A 16 14.87 6.13 -12.91
C ILE A 16 13.75 7.02 -12.38
N LEU A 17 13.57 8.22 -12.95
CA LEU A 17 12.51 9.15 -12.56
C LEU A 17 11.12 8.54 -12.83
N ILE A 18 10.92 7.89 -13.97
CA ILE A 18 9.67 7.20 -14.30
C ILE A 18 9.40 6.03 -13.33
N ILE A 19 10.42 5.19 -13.05
CA ILE A 19 10.27 4.08 -12.10
C ILE A 19 9.94 4.58 -10.70
N ALA A 20 10.61 5.65 -10.25
CA ALA A 20 10.36 6.24 -8.95
C ALA A 20 8.88 6.68 -8.83
N VAL A 21 8.35 7.36 -9.85
CA VAL A 21 6.94 7.78 -9.87
C VAL A 21 6.00 6.57 -9.86
N ILE A 22 6.23 5.57 -10.71
CA ILE A 22 5.39 4.35 -10.77
C ILE A 22 5.40 3.61 -9.43
N SER A 23 6.56 3.48 -8.78
CA SER A 23 6.66 2.79 -7.49
C SER A 23 5.85 3.49 -6.40
N VAL A 24 5.89 4.83 -6.34
CA VAL A 24 5.10 5.62 -5.38
C VAL A 24 3.61 5.47 -5.64
N VAL A 25 3.19 5.45 -6.91
CA VAL A 25 1.78 5.24 -7.30
C VAL A 25 1.31 3.86 -6.82
N ILE A 26 2.08 2.80 -7.08
CA ILE A 26 1.72 1.44 -6.65
C ILE A 26 1.62 1.36 -5.13
N VAL A 27 2.64 1.86 -4.41
CA VAL A 27 2.66 1.86 -2.93
C VAL A 27 1.45 2.61 -2.36
N SER A 28 1.03 3.70 -3.00
CA SER A 28 -0.16 4.46 -2.58
C SER A 28 -1.44 3.65 -2.75
N ILE A 29 -1.60 2.93 -3.85
CA ILE A 29 -2.77 2.08 -4.11
C ILE A 29 -2.83 0.92 -3.10
N VAL A 30 -1.73 0.21 -2.88
CA VAL A 30 -1.71 -0.90 -1.91
C VAL A 30 -1.89 -0.42 -0.48
N LYS A 31 -1.53 0.82 -0.13
CA LYS A 31 -1.85 1.39 1.19
C LYS A 31 -3.33 1.66 1.37
N LEU A 32 -4.01 2.14 0.32
CA LEU A 32 -5.46 2.37 0.36
C LEU A 32 -6.25 1.07 0.47
N LEU A 33 -5.84 0.04 -0.27
CA LEU A 33 -6.45 -1.29 -0.22
C LEU A 33 -5.96 -2.12 0.97
N GLY A 34 -4.81 -1.78 1.53
CA GLY A 34 -4.12 -2.53 2.57
C GLY A 34 -4.90 -2.60 3.87
N GLY A 35 -5.63 -1.54 4.24
CA GLY A 35 -6.49 -1.55 5.43
C GLY A 35 -7.60 -2.61 5.31
N TYR A 36 -8.28 -2.68 4.16
CA TYR A 36 -9.30 -3.71 3.91
C TYR A 36 -8.73 -5.12 3.85
N LEU A 37 -7.55 -5.27 3.24
CA LEU A 37 -6.86 -6.56 3.19
C LEU A 37 -6.44 -7.02 4.59
N GLN A 38 -5.97 -6.09 5.42
CA GLN A 38 -5.58 -6.34 6.81
C GLN A 38 -6.77 -6.69 7.69
N ASP A 39 -7.92 -6.03 7.52
CA ASP A 39 -9.19 -6.38 8.16
C ASP A 39 -9.66 -7.80 7.76
N ALA A 40 -9.63 -8.13 6.47
CA ALA A 40 -10.02 -9.44 5.97
C ALA A 40 -9.11 -10.56 6.52
N MET A 41 -7.79 -10.33 6.52
CA MET A 41 -6.82 -11.24 7.14
C MET A 41 -7.08 -11.37 8.64
N THR A 42 -7.33 -10.26 9.34
CA THR A 42 -7.60 -10.26 10.78
C THR A 42 -8.87 -11.04 11.10
N LYS A 43 -9.94 -10.88 10.32
CA LYS A 43 -11.18 -11.66 10.46
C LYS A 43 -10.96 -13.16 10.33
N SER A 44 -10.20 -13.57 9.30
CA SER A 44 -9.79 -14.97 9.13
C SER A 44 -8.93 -15.45 10.29
N SER A 45 -7.96 -14.65 10.73
CA SER A 45 -7.10 -14.97 11.87
C SER A 45 -7.88 -15.10 13.18
N CYS A 46 -8.81 -14.19 13.51
CA CYS A 46 -9.63 -14.27 14.72
C CYS A 46 -10.48 -15.55 14.74
N THR A 47 -11.06 -15.91 13.58
CA THR A 47 -11.86 -17.14 13.43
C THR A 47 -11.00 -18.39 13.67
N LEU A 48 -9.74 -18.38 13.26
CA LEU A 48 -8.80 -19.49 13.47
C LEU A 48 -8.38 -19.66 14.95
N ILE A 49 -8.41 -18.58 15.73
CA ILE A 49 -8.01 -18.58 17.16
C ILE A 49 -9.22 -18.55 18.11
N ASP A 50 -10.42 -18.89 17.63
CA ASP A 50 -11.67 -18.89 18.40
C ASP A 50 -12.03 -17.53 19.04
N LYS A 51 -11.56 -16.43 18.44
CA LYS A 51 -11.87 -15.05 18.87
C LYS A 51 -12.90 -14.40 17.95
N VAL A 52 -13.66 -13.46 18.51
CA VAL A 52 -14.66 -12.69 17.76
C VAL A 52 -14.00 -11.51 17.08
N TYR A 53 -14.26 -11.36 15.79
CA TYR A 53 -13.80 -10.21 15.02
C TYR A 53 -14.73 -9.01 15.25
N VAL A 54 -14.14 -7.85 15.56
CA VAL A 54 -14.84 -6.57 15.69
C VAL A 54 -14.25 -5.58 14.70
N GLU A 55 -15.10 -5.03 13.84
CA GLU A 55 -14.74 -3.98 12.87
C GLU A 55 -14.41 -2.67 13.60
N GLY A 56 -13.27 -2.06 13.26
CA GLY A 56 -12.90 -0.73 13.75
C GLY A 56 -13.55 0.38 12.94
N GLU A 57 -13.44 1.64 13.40
CA GLU A 57 -14.00 2.81 12.68
C GLU A 57 -13.37 3.04 11.30
N LYS A 58 -12.18 2.48 11.03
CA LYS A 58 -11.46 2.62 9.76
C LYS A 58 -10.95 1.27 9.27
N PRO A 59 -10.76 1.12 7.94
CA PRO A 59 -10.15 -0.08 7.37
C PRO A 59 -8.71 -0.25 7.88
N GLY A 60 -8.42 -1.41 8.45
CA GLY A 60 -7.14 -1.79 9.09
C GLY A 60 -7.17 -1.77 10.62
N GLU A 61 -8.26 -1.31 11.24
CA GLU A 61 -8.40 -1.23 12.70
C GLU A 61 -9.23 -2.38 13.30
N GLY A 62 -9.58 -3.40 12.52
CA GLY A 62 -10.24 -4.60 13.02
C GLY A 62 -9.48 -5.27 14.17
N ARG A 63 -10.19 -5.72 15.21
CA ARG A 63 -9.59 -6.36 16.40
C ARG A 63 -10.21 -7.72 16.67
N CYS A 64 -9.40 -8.62 17.23
CA CYS A 64 -9.90 -9.85 17.83
C CYS A 64 -10.19 -9.61 19.31
N VAL A 65 -11.41 -9.89 19.75
CA VAL A 65 -11.76 -9.93 21.18
C VAL A 65 -12.03 -11.36 21.59
N ASP A 66 -11.69 -11.70 22.83
CA ASP A 66 -12.06 -12.97 23.43
C ASP A 66 -13.59 -13.11 23.48
N LYS A 67 -14.07 -14.33 23.25
CA LYS A 67 -15.50 -14.65 23.15
C LYS A 67 -16.20 -14.61 24.51
#